data_AF-A0A437PU30-F1
#
_entry.id   AF-A0A437PU30-F1
#
_cell.length_a   1.000
_cell.length_b   1.000
_cell.length_c   1.000
_cell.angle_alpha   90.00
_cell.angle_beta   90.00
_cell.angle_gamma   90.00
#
_symmetry.space_group_name_H-M   'P 1'
#
loop_
_entity.id
_entity.type
_entity.pdbx_description
1 polymer ?
#
loop_
_entity_poly.entity_id
_entity_poly.type
_entity_poly.pdbx_seq_one_letter_code
_entity_poly.pdbx_strand_id
1 'polypeptide(L)'
;MGKYSFFSKSSVTIKSMTLSRLVNYFLKNPVNILYTGLLVVVLLLTYENSFSKKKQLTSHFSGKIEFGQTNAHQLITSQASAEFSMEGGQRVLTLKITEPKNFESVFIKLFDVNGTGTYFIPGDGKNSNIGNLIKNLNNYNDKNNFYVASLPNADGVFNGVGRINITNISDEFVEGDLILVTNNPQGVQAVLESAKFSISIN
;
A
#
# COMPACT_ATOMS: atom_id res chain seq x y z
N MET A 1 -36.86 -34.34 -27.51
CA MET A 1 -35.77 -35.34 -27.55
C MET A 1 -34.63 -34.74 -28.36
N GLY A 2 -33.40 -34.76 -27.83
CA GLY A 2 -32.20 -34.29 -28.52
C GLY A 2 -31.29 -33.40 -27.66
N LYS A 3 -30.59 -33.99 -26.68
CA LYS A 3 -29.49 -33.30 -25.98
C LYS A 3 -28.24 -33.41 -26.85
N TYR A 4 -27.64 -32.28 -27.18
CA TYR A 4 -26.26 -32.20 -27.68
C TYR A 4 -25.32 -32.21 -26.47
N SER A 5 -24.27 -33.03 -26.51
CA SER A 5 -23.12 -32.90 -25.62
C SER A 5 -21.83 -32.94 -26.44
N PHE A 6 -21.28 -31.76 -26.73
CA PHE A 6 -19.86 -31.57 -26.97
C PHE A 6 -19.14 -31.71 -25.62
N PHE A 7 -18.13 -32.58 -25.53
CA PHE A 7 -16.92 -32.47 -24.69
C PHE A 7 -16.22 -33.84 -24.65
N SER A 8 -15.30 -34.09 -25.59
CA SER A 8 -14.34 -35.19 -25.48
C SER A 8 -13.14 -34.71 -24.67
N LYS A 9 -13.05 -35.12 -23.40
CA LYS A 9 -11.86 -34.95 -22.56
C LYS A 9 -10.74 -35.84 -23.11
N SER A 10 -9.72 -35.24 -23.73
CA SER A 10 -8.45 -35.94 -23.98
C SER A 10 -7.66 -36.03 -22.67
N SER A 11 -7.76 -37.17 -21.98
CA SER A 11 -6.92 -37.49 -20.83
C SER A 11 -5.49 -37.79 -21.31
N VAL A 12 -4.53 -36.95 -20.92
CA VAL A 12 -3.10 -37.26 -21.09
C VAL A 12 -2.72 -38.27 -20.02
N THR A 13 -2.64 -39.54 -20.41
CA THR A 13 -2.18 -40.62 -19.53
C THR A 13 -0.66 -40.63 -19.50
N ILE A 14 -0.06 -40.17 -18.41
CA ILE A 14 1.39 -40.22 -18.20
C ILE A 14 1.77 -41.67 -17.83
N LYS A 15 2.32 -42.43 -18.79
CA LYS A 15 2.90 -43.75 -18.51
C LYS A 15 4.13 -43.60 -17.61
N SER A 16 4.17 -44.33 -16.49
CA SER A 16 5.32 -44.37 -15.59
C SER A 16 6.56 -44.91 -16.32
N MET A 17 7.60 -44.10 -16.44
CA MET A 17 8.87 -44.46 -17.04
C MET A 17 9.77 -45.08 -15.96
N THR A 18 10.23 -46.31 -16.17
CA THR A 18 11.16 -46.97 -15.24
C THR A 18 12.58 -46.41 -15.41
N LEU A 19 13.33 -46.31 -14.30
CA LEU A 19 14.66 -45.67 -14.27
C LEU A 19 15.63 -46.27 -15.32
N SER A 20 15.56 -47.59 -15.54
CA SER A 20 16.37 -48.28 -16.55
C SER A 20 16.07 -47.85 -17.99
N ARG A 21 14.82 -47.46 -18.30
CA ARG A 21 14.45 -46.97 -19.64
C ARG A 21 14.92 -45.53 -19.86
N LEU A 22 14.95 -44.72 -18.80
CA LEU A 22 15.48 -43.37 -18.83
C LEU A 22 16.99 -43.37 -19.12
N VAL A 23 17.75 -44.21 -18.40
CA VAL A 23 19.21 -44.36 -18.61
C VAL A 23 19.53 -44.84 -20.03
N ASN A 24 18.79 -45.83 -20.52
CA ASN A 24 19.01 -46.37 -21.87
C ASN A 24 18.66 -45.37 -22.98
N TYR A 25 17.71 -44.45 -22.73
CA TYR A 25 17.36 -43.37 -23.65
C TYR A 25 18.49 -42.32 -23.78
N PHE A 26 19.15 -41.98 -22.67
CA PHE A 26 20.30 -41.06 -22.68
C PHE A 26 21.56 -41.69 -23.27
N LEU A 27 21.81 -43.00 -23.05
CA LEU A 27 22.96 -43.69 -23.62
C LEU A 27 22.88 -43.84 -25.14
N LYS A 28 21.67 -44.04 -25.70
CA LYS A 28 21.47 -44.15 -27.15
C LYS A 28 21.57 -42.82 -27.88
N ASN A 29 21.29 -41.71 -27.19
CA ASN A 29 21.30 -40.37 -27.76
C ASN A 29 22.01 -39.41 -26.79
N PRO A 30 23.35 -39.40 -26.76
CA PRO A 30 24.13 -38.63 -25.79
C PRO A 30 23.86 -37.11 -25.87
N VAL A 31 23.42 -36.62 -27.04
CA VAL A 31 23.01 -35.22 -27.23
C VAL A 31 21.84 -34.82 -26.32
N ASN A 32 20.97 -35.76 -25.95
CA ASN A 32 19.86 -35.49 -25.04
C ASN A 32 20.34 -35.09 -23.64
N ILE A 33 21.52 -35.57 -23.20
CA ILE A 33 22.13 -35.18 -21.93
C ILE A 33 22.45 -33.68 -21.96
N LEU A 34 22.97 -33.19 -23.08
CA LEU A 34 23.30 -31.78 -23.28
C LEU A 34 22.04 -30.90 -23.22
N TYR A 35 20.97 -31.30 -23.89
CA TYR A 35 19.69 -30.57 -23.86
C TYR A 35 19.06 -30.54 -22.47
N THR A 36 19.07 -31.67 -21.74
CA THR A 36 18.57 -31.70 -20.36
C THR A 36 19.43 -30.89 -19.41
N GLY A 37 20.76 -30.92 -19.58
CA GLY A 37 21.67 -30.08 -18.79
C GLY A 37 21.42 -28.60 -19.03
N LEU A 38 21.27 -28.20 -20.30
CA LEU A 38 20.95 -26.82 -20.67
C LEU A 38 19.60 -26.36 -20.11
N LEU A 39 18.57 -27.22 -20.18
CA LEU A 39 17.26 -26.94 -19.59
C LEU A 39 17.36 -26.66 -18.08
N VAL A 40 18.12 -27.49 -17.35
CA VAL A 40 18.31 -27.31 -15.91
C VAL A 40 19.06 -26.00 -15.62
N VAL A 41 20.09 -25.66 -16.38
CA VAL A 41 20.82 -24.38 -16.22
C VAL A 41 19.90 -23.19 -16.47
N VAL A 42 19.10 -23.21 -17.53
CA VAL A 42 18.14 -22.13 -17.83
C VAL A 42 17.10 -22.01 -16.72
N LEU A 43 16.59 -23.12 -16.20
CA LEU A 43 15.64 -23.11 -15.08
C LEU A 43 16.26 -22.54 -13.80
N LEU A 44 17.52 -22.89 -13.48
CA LEU A 44 18.24 -22.35 -12.33
C LEU A 44 18.46 -20.84 -12.46
N LEU A 45 18.96 -20.38 -13.61
CA LEU A 45 19.16 -18.94 -13.86
C LEU A 45 17.83 -18.16 -13.85
N THR A 46 16.76 -18.76 -14.37
CA THR A 46 15.42 -18.14 -14.36
C THR A 46 14.84 -18.11 -12.95
N TYR A 47 15.07 -19.15 -12.15
CA TYR A 47 14.65 -19.20 -10.75
C TYR A 47 15.35 -18.11 -9.95
N GLU A 48 16.68 -17.99 -10.04
CA GLU A 48 17.43 -16.93 -9.34
C GLU A 48 17.00 -15.52 -9.76
N ASN A 49 16.77 -15.29 -11.06
CA ASN A 49 16.32 -13.99 -11.57
C ASN A 49 14.85 -13.68 -11.27
N SER A 50 13.98 -14.69 -11.11
CA SER A 50 12.56 -14.48 -10.77
C SER A 50 12.36 -14.13 -9.29
N PHE A 51 13.32 -14.48 -8.43
CA PHE A 51 13.39 -14.02 -7.04
C PHE A 51 14.26 -12.78 -6.91
N SER A 52 14.05 -11.78 -7.79
CA SER A 52 14.48 -10.42 -7.47
C SER A 52 13.69 -10.00 -6.22
N LYS A 53 14.32 -10.13 -5.05
CA LYS A 53 13.82 -9.52 -3.81
C LYS A 53 13.65 -8.04 -4.14
N LYS A 54 12.40 -7.59 -4.36
CA LYS A 54 12.08 -6.17 -4.52
C LYS A 54 12.88 -5.45 -3.44
N LYS A 55 13.72 -4.50 -3.86
CA LYS A 55 14.57 -3.71 -2.97
C LYS A 55 13.69 -3.25 -1.82
N GLN A 56 13.99 -3.67 -0.59
CA GLN A 56 13.15 -3.38 0.56
C GLN A 56 13.36 -1.91 0.90
N LEU A 57 12.60 -1.06 0.24
CA LEU A 57 12.57 0.38 0.45
C LEU A 57 12.01 0.62 1.85
N THR A 58 12.78 1.30 2.69
CA THR A 58 12.39 1.56 4.08
C THR A 58 11.65 2.89 4.16
N SER A 59 10.37 2.84 4.51
CA SER A 59 9.60 4.05 4.82
C SER A 59 10.04 4.68 6.14
N HIS A 60 9.86 5.99 6.26
CA HIS A 60 10.09 6.77 7.46
C HIS A 60 9.00 7.84 7.62
N PHE A 61 8.47 7.96 8.82
CA PHE A 61 7.55 9.00 9.23
C PHE A 61 7.92 9.50 10.63
N SER A 62 7.90 10.81 10.81
CA SER A 62 8.13 11.46 12.11
C SER A 62 7.27 12.71 12.21
N GLY A 63 6.44 12.81 13.25
CA GLY A 63 5.63 13.99 13.52
C GLY A 63 5.27 14.10 14.99
N LYS A 64 4.75 15.26 15.41
CA LYS A 64 4.24 15.48 16.77
C LYS A 64 2.72 15.34 16.73
N ILE A 65 2.14 14.46 17.54
CA ILE A 65 0.70 14.19 17.58
C ILE A 65 0.12 14.47 18.95
N GLU A 66 -1.12 14.96 18.98
CA GLU A 66 -1.87 15.31 20.19
C GLU A 66 -3.35 14.97 20.01
N PHE A 67 -3.99 14.34 21.01
CA PHE A 67 -5.41 13.98 21.00
C PHE A 67 -6.18 14.61 22.17
N GLY A 68 -6.84 15.74 21.94
CA GLY A 68 -7.65 16.42 22.94
C GLY A 68 -6.79 17.07 24.01
N GLN A 69 -6.92 16.62 25.26
CA GLN A 69 -6.14 17.12 26.41
C GLN A 69 -4.96 16.21 26.79
N THR A 70 -4.65 15.19 25.98
CA THR A 70 -3.47 14.36 26.22
C THR A 70 -2.21 15.14 25.86
N ASN A 71 -1.12 14.95 26.62
CA ASN A 71 0.17 15.54 26.27
C ASN A 71 0.59 15.15 24.86
N ALA A 72 1.05 16.12 24.08
CA ALA A 72 1.63 15.84 22.78
C ALA A 72 2.88 14.95 22.89
N HIS A 73 3.03 14.03 21.94
CA HIS A 73 4.18 13.14 21.85
C HIS A 73 4.62 12.95 20.41
N GLN A 74 5.78 12.34 20.22
CA GLN A 74 6.33 12.11 18.89
C GLN A 74 5.86 10.77 18.35
N LEU A 75 5.26 10.78 17.16
CA LEU A 75 4.95 9.59 16.38
C LEU A 75 6.09 9.36 15.38
N ILE A 76 6.92 8.35 15.64
CA ILE A 76 8.02 7.94 14.77
C ILE A 76 7.80 6.50 14.36
N THR A 77 7.74 6.22 13.06
CA THR A 77 7.53 4.85 12.58
C THR A 77 8.10 4.64 11.17
N SER A 78 8.51 3.41 10.90
CA SER A 78 8.80 2.91 9.56
C SER A 78 7.65 2.08 8.98
N GLN A 79 6.60 1.80 9.77
CA GLN A 79 5.39 1.15 9.30
C GLN A 79 4.49 2.18 8.61
N ALA A 80 4.88 2.53 7.39
CA ALA A 80 4.14 3.42 6.52
C ALA A 80 4.13 2.85 5.09
N SER A 81 3.01 3.03 4.40
CA SER A 81 2.82 2.60 3.01
C SER A 81 2.11 3.68 2.20
N ALA A 82 2.54 3.81 0.94
CA ALA A 82 1.93 4.66 -0.05
C ALA A 82 1.41 3.79 -1.21
N GLU A 83 0.27 4.16 -1.77
CA GLU A 83 -0.33 3.45 -2.90
C GLU A 83 -0.97 4.45 -3.86
N PHE A 84 -0.73 4.25 -5.16
CA PHE A 84 -1.48 4.94 -6.21
C PHE A 84 -2.59 4.04 -6.74
N SER A 85 -3.82 4.55 -6.72
CA SER A 85 -4.97 3.90 -7.32
C SER A 85 -5.67 4.83 -8.31
N MET A 86 -6.53 4.26 -9.15
CA MET A 86 -7.41 5.01 -10.03
C MET A 86 -8.84 4.88 -9.51
N GLU A 87 -9.46 5.99 -9.14
CA GLU A 87 -10.85 6.03 -8.65
C GLU A 87 -11.63 7.07 -9.44
N GLY A 88 -12.71 6.64 -10.10
CA GLY A 88 -13.53 7.56 -10.92
C GLY A 88 -12.74 8.24 -12.04
N GLY A 89 -11.68 7.61 -12.55
CA GLY A 89 -10.79 8.17 -13.58
C GLY A 89 -9.74 9.15 -13.06
N GLN A 90 -9.65 9.37 -11.75
CA GLN A 90 -8.64 10.24 -11.13
C GLN A 90 -7.56 9.40 -10.45
N ARG A 91 -6.32 9.89 -10.51
CA ARG A 91 -5.20 9.31 -9.77
C ARG A 91 -5.31 9.71 -8.30
N VAL A 92 -5.29 8.71 -7.42
CA VAL A 92 -5.44 8.87 -5.98
C VAL A 92 -4.20 8.36 -5.28
N LEU A 93 -3.62 9.18 -4.41
CA LEU A 93 -2.55 8.78 -3.50
C LEU A 93 -3.14 8.47 -2.13
N THR A 94 -2.93 7.24 -1.65
CA THR A 94 -3.29 6.84 -0.29
C THR A 94 -2.03 6.65 0.54
N LEU A 95 -1.95 7.33 1.69
CA LEU A 95 -0.89 7.13 2.68
C LEU A 95 -1.49 6.50 3.94
N LYS A 96 -0.88 5.42 4.42
CA LYS A 96 -1.24 4.74 5.66
C LYS A 96 -0.01 4.65 6.53
N ILE A 97 -0.05 5.29 7.69
CA ILE A 97 1.03 5.29 8.67
C ILE A 97 0.46 4.76 9.99
N THR A 98 1.12 3.81 10.61
CA THR A 98 0.72 3.26 11.91
C THR A 98 1.93 3.13 12.82
N GLU A 99 1.81 3.60 14.06
CA GLU A 99 2.81 3.37 15.10
C GLU A 99 2.57 2.00 15.75
N PRO A 100 3.55 1.07 15.74
CA PRO A 100 3.34 -0.30 16.24
C PRO A 100 3.03 -0.39 17.74
N LYS A 101 3.41 0.62 18.52
CA LYS A 101 3.33 0.58 19.98
C LYS A 101 1.92 0.90 20.48
N ASN A 102 1.38 2.05 20.07
CA ASN A 102 0.06 2.50 20.52
C ASN A 102 -1.03 2.30 19.46
N PHE A 103 -0.66 1.83 18.26
CA PHE A 103 -1.55 1.69 17.10
C PHE A 103 -2.19 3.02 16.66
N GLU A 104 -1.58 4.14 17.05
CA GLU A 104 -1.91 5.45 16.51
C GLU A 104 -1.65 5.45 15.02
N SER A 105 -2.60 5.97 14.23
CA SER A 105 -2.51 5.92 12.78
C SER A 105 -2.87 7.24 12.13
N VAL A 106 -2.17 7.54 11.04
CA VAL A 106 -2.45 8.66 10.15
C VAL A 106 -2.88 8.07 8.81
N PHE A 107 -4.06 8.47 8.35
CA PHE A 107 -4.62 8.04 7.08
C PHE A 107 -4.90 9.25 6.20
N ILE A 108 -4.23 9.31 5.05
CA ILE A 108 -4.41 10.40 4.08
C ILE A 108 -4.84 9.80 2.75
N LYS A 109 -5.81 10.42 2.09
CA LYS A 109 -6.22 10.12 0.73
C LYS A 109 -6.31 11.41 -0.07
N LEU A 110 -5.45 11.55 -1.08
CA LEU A 110 -5.39 12.71 -1.95
C LEU A 110 -5.91 12.35 -3.33
N PHE A 111 -6.84 13.15 -3.84
CA PHE A 111 -7.37 13.03 -5.19
C PHE A 111 -6.63 13.97 -6.13
N ASP A 112 -6.56 13.58 -7.41
CA ASP A 112 -5.98 14.37 -8.50
C ASP A 112 -4.50 14.74 -8.26
N VAL A 113 -3.72 13.77 -7.76
CA VAL A 113 -2.28 13.94 -7.51
C VAL A 113 -1.52 13.83 -8.83
N ASN A 114 -1.12 14.98 -9.37
CA ASN A 114 -0.45 15.09 -10.67
C ASN A 114 1.06 15.40 -10.57
N GLY A 115 1.59 15.60 -9.36
CA GLY A 115 3.01 15.85 -9.15
C GLY A 115 3.34 16.35 -7.74
N THR A 116 4.51 16.97 -7.61
CA THR A 116 4.90 17.69 -6.39
C THR A 116 4.04 18.93 -6.20
N GLY A 117 3.95 19.40 -4.95
CA GLY A 117 3.17 20.58 -4.61
C GLY A 117 2.37 20.42 -3.33
N THR A 118 1.57 21.43 -3.04
CA THR A 118 0.74 21.52 -1.84
C THR A 118 -0.69 21.09 -2.14
N TYR A 119 -1.22 20.17 -1.34
CA TYR A 119 -2.60 19.71 -1.38
C TYR A 119 -3.27 20.01 -0.03
N PHE A 120 -4.44 20.64 -0.06
CA PHE A 120 -5.22 20.96 1.12
C PHE A 120 -6.17 19.82 1.50
N ILE A 121 -6.43 19.67 2.80
CA ILE A 121 -7.29 18.64 3.36
C ILE A 121 -8.30 19.30 4.31
N PRO A 122 -9.60 19.11 4.14
CA PRO A 122 -10.23 18.72 2.88
C PRO A 122 -9.96 19.77 1.79
N GLY A 123 -9.79 19.32 0.55
CA GLY A 123 -9.64 20.20 -0.61
C GLY A 123 -10.96 20.81 -1.05
N ASP A 124 -10.88 21.94 -1.76
CA ASP A 124 -12.00 22.68 -2.39
C ASP A 124 -12.38 22.17 -3.79
N GLY A 125 -11.70 21.12 -4.28
CA GLY A 125 -11.99 20.47 -5.55
C GLY A 125 -13.27 19.64 -5.55
N LYS A 126 -13.61 19.06 -6.72
CA LYS A 126 -14.79 18.19 -6.90
C LYS A 126 -14.82 16.99 -5.94
N ASN A 127 -13.64 16.45 -5.63
CA ASN A 127 -13.45 15.41 -4.63
C ASN A 127 -12.64 16.00 -3.48
N SER A 128 -13.15 15.86 -2.26
CA SER A 128 -12.44 16.35 -1.07
C SER A 128 -11.39 15.33 -0.64
N ASN A 129 -10.14 15.80 -0.53
CA ASN A 129 -9.08 15.05 0.13
C ASN A 129 -9.49 14.64 1.55
N ILE A 130 -9.03 13.49 1.99
CA ILE A 130 -9.35 12.93 3.31
C ILE A 130 -8.08 12.92 4.14
N GLY A 131 -8.17 13.37 5.38
CA GLY A 131 -7.12 13.21 6.37
C GLY A 131 -7.71 12.87 7.72
N ASN A 132 -7.30 11.72 8.24
CA ASN A 132 -7.79 11.21 9.51
C ASN A 132 -6.62 10.92 10.46
N LEU A 133 -6.82 11.23 11.73
CA LEU A 133 -6.00 10.74 12.84
C LEU A 133 -6.82 9.70 13.61
N ILE A 134 -6.19 8.57 13.91
CA ILE A 134 -6.82 7.45 14.62
C ILE A 134 -6.02 7.24 15.89
N LYS A 135 -6.66 7.39 17.04
CA LYS A 135 -5.97 7.30 18.34
C LYS A 135 -5.48 5.89 18.65
N ASN A 136 -6.23 4.86 18.28
CA ASN A 136 -5.82 3.47 18.42
C ASN A 136 -6.57 2.58 17.41
N LEU A 137 -5.87 2.05 16.42
CA LEU A 137 -6.48 1.26 15.35
C LEU A 137 -7.18 -0.03 15.85
N ASN A 138 -6.79 -0.57 17.00
CA ASN A 138 -7.46 -1.74 17.59
C ASN A 138 -8.84 -1.40 18.16
N ASN A 139 -9.13 -0.14 18.45
CA ASN A 139 -10.42 0.32 18.95
C ASN A 139 -11.32 0.86 17.82
N TYR A 140 -11.52 0.06 16.76
CA TYR A 140 -12.24 0.50 15.56
C TYR A 140 -13.76 0.66 15.77
N ASN A 141 -14.33 0.10 16.84
CA ASN A 141 -15.75 0.21 17.15
C ASN A 141 -16.11 1.55 17.81
N ASP A 142 -15.15 2.22 18.44
CA ASP A 142 -15.37 3.51 19.08
C ASP A 142 -15.28 4.64 18.06
N LYS A 143 -16.39 5.31 17.78
CA LYS A 143 -16.41 6.44 16.83
C LYS A 143 -15.57 7.63 17.32
N ASN A 144 -15.36 7.78 18.63
CA ASN A 144 -14.57 8.88 19.20
C ASN A 144 -13.06 8.67 19.07
N ASN A 145 -12.65 7.47 18.64
CA ASN A 145 -11.27 7.12 18.31
C ASN A 145 -10.81 7.68 16.96
N PHE A 146 -11.75 8.12 16.12
CA PHE A 146 -11.51 8.63 14.78
C PHE A 146 -11.69 10.15 14.76
N TYR A 147 -10.65 10.83 14.31
CA TYR A 147 -10.63 12.27 14.14
C TYR A 147 -10.48 12.56 12.65
N VAL A 148 -11.37 13.40 12.12
CA VAL A 148 -11.49 13.65 10.68
C VAL A 148 -11.25 15.13 10.40
N ALA A 149 -10.55 15.41 9.30
CA ALA A 149 -10.48 16.74 8.71
C ALA A 149 -11.74 16.98 7.86
N SER A 150 -12.53 17.98 8.22
CA SER A 150 -13.80 18.31 7.58
C SER A 150 -13.96 19.82 7.44
N LEU A 151 -14.62 20.22 6.35
CA LEU A 151 -15.00 21.62 6.15
C LEU A 151 -15.94 22.06 7.27
N PRO A 152 -15.96 23.37 7.61
CA PRO A 152 -16.88 23.90 8.60
C PRO A 152 -18.34 23.54 8.26
N ASN A 153 -19.12 23.18 9.27
CA ASN A 153 -20.57 23.05 9.11
C ASN A 153 -21.24 24.44 9.07
N ALA A 154 -22.57 24.49 8.89
CA ALA A 154 -23.33 25.75 8.79
C ALA A 154 -23.17 26.66 10.01
N ASP A 155 -22.84 26.08 11.17
CA ASP A 155 -22.62 26.81 12.43
C ASP A 155 -21.14 27.17 12.65
N GLY A 156 -20.25 26.81 11.72
CA GLY A 156 -18.80 27.03 11.82
C GLY A 156 -18.09 26.19 12.88
N VAL A 157 -18.72 25.09 13.31
CA VAL A 157 -18.26 24.17 14.37
C VAL A 157 -17.70 22.88 13.74
N PHE A 158 -16.70 22.26 14.38
CA PHE A 158 -16.03 21.01 13.96
C PHE A 158 -15.15 21.13 12.70
N ASN A 159 -14.38 22.21 12.64
CA ASN A 159 -13.50 22.52 11.51
C ASN A 159 -12.20 21.73 11.65
N GLY A 160 -11.91 20.82 10.73
CA GLY A 160 -10.64 20.12 10.66
C GLY A 160 -9.98 20.44 9.33
N VAL A 161 -8.76 20.97 9.36
CA VAL A 161 -8.01 21.32 8.15
C VAL A 161 -6.59 20.78 8.22
N GLY A 162 -6.01 20.54 7.07
CA GLY A 162 -4.67 20.04 6.91
C GLY A 162 -4.08 20.45 5.59
N ARG A 163 -2.78 20.23 5.50
CA ARG A 163 -1.99 20.49 4.32
C ARG A 163 -0.91 19.45 4.24
N ILE A 164 -0.79 18.85 3.06
CA ILE A 164 0.33 18.00 2.70
C ILE A 164 1.11 18.67 1.58
N ASN A 165 2.42 18.78 1.76
CA ASN A 165 3.32 19.32 0.76
C ASN A 165 4.22 18.17 0.26
N ILE A 166 3.95 17.68 -0.94
CA ILE A 166 4.73 16.64 -1.59
C ILE A 166 5.96 17.31 -2.21
N THR A 167 7.14 17.01 -1.69
CA THR A 167 8.42 17.56 -2.17
C THR A 167 9.05 16.68 -3.24
N ASN A 168 8.77 15.38 -3.22
CA ASN A 168 9.29 14.41 -4.17
C ASN A 168 8.26 13.30 -4.42
N ILE A 169 8.13 12.88 -5.67
CA ILE A 169 7.23 11.81 -6.10
C ILE A 169 7.92 11.03 -7.23
N SER A 170 8.09 9.73 -7.01
CA SER A 170 8.66 8.80 -7.99
C SER A 170 7.81 7.54 -8.07
N ASP A 171 8.27 6.54 -8.80
CA ASP A 171 7.65 5.21 -8.81
C ASP A 171 7.99 4.40 -7.54
N GLU A 172 9.00 4.84 -6.78
CA GLU A 172 9.52 4.13 -5.60
C GLU A 172 9.09 4.78 -4.27
N PHE A 173 8.99 6.11 -4.22
CA PHE A 173 8.73 6.85 -2.99
C PHE A 173 7.86 8.09 -3.20
N VAL A 174 7.18 8.49 -2.12
CA VAL A 174 6.61 9.83 -1.95
C VAL A 174 7.21 10.46 -0.70
N GLU A 175 7.68 11.69 -0.82
CA GLU A 175 8.28 12.45 0.27
C GLU A 175 7.59 13.79 0.45
N GLY A 176 7.57 14.28 1.69
CA GLY A 176 6.94 15.56 1.97
C GLY A 176 6.75 15.87 3.45
N ASP A 177 5.97 16.92 3.65
CA ASP A 177 5.57 17.42 4.96
C ASP A 177 4.04 17.35 5.10
N LEU A 178 3.55 17.09 6.30
CA LEU A 178 2.13 16.99 6.62
C LEU A 178 1.83 17.76 7.91
N ILE A 179 0.75 18.53 7.86
CA ILE A 179 0.11 19.14 9.02
C ILE A 179 -1.37 18.80 8.95
N LEU A 180 -1.96 18.38 10.07
CA LEU A 180 -3.36 18.01 10.10
C LEU A 180 -3.99 18.41 11.44
N VAL A 181 -5.13 19.07 11.37
CA VAL A 181 -6.01 19.37 12.50
C VAL A 181 -7.33 18.67 12.20
N THR A 182 -7.80 17.86 13.14
CA THR A 182 -8.97 16.99 12.97
C THR A 182 -9.84 17.05 14.20
N ASN A 183 -11.11 16.67 14.08
CA ASN A 183 -12.01 16.56 15.23
C ASN A 183 -12.70 15.20 15.23
N ASN A 184 -13.00 14.68 16.40
CA ASN A 184 -13.87 13.52 16.55
C ASN A 184 -15.36 13.96 16.62
N PRO A 185 -16.32 13.02 16.63
CA PRO A 185 -17.76 13.35 16.70
C PRO A 185 -18.18 14.13 17.96
N GLN A 186 -17.37 14.14 19.02
CA GLN A 186 -17.61 14.92 20.24
C GLN A 186 -17.03 16.34 20.17
N GLY A 187 -16.29 16.67 19.11
CA GLY A 187 -15.65 17.98 18.95
C GLY A 187 -14.31 18.11 19.65
N VAL A 188 -13.76 16.99 20.12
CA VAL A 188 -12.40 16.95 20.64
C VAL A 188 -11.45 17.03 19.45
N GLN A 189 -10.54 18.00 19.50
CA GLN A 189 -9.54 18.21 18.46
C GLN A 189 -8.37 17.24 18.62
N ALA A 190 -7.82 16.79 17.51
CA ALA A 190 -6.51 16.16 17.45
C ALA A 190 -5.64 16.85 16.40
N VAL A 191 -4.36 16.98 16.71
CA VAL A 191 -3.41 17.75 15.91
C VAL A 191 -2.20 16.88 15.60
N LEU A 192 -1.77 16.92 14.33
CA LEU A 192 -0.50 16.43 13.85
C LEU A 192 0.31 17.61 13.32
N GLU A 193 1.38 17.93 14.02
CA GLU A 193 2.29 19.04 13.72
C GLU A 193 3.60 18.55 13.13
N SER A 194 4.13 19.34 12.19
CA SER A 194 5.50 19.21 11.69
C SER A 194 5.87 17.80 11.23
N ALA A 195 4.92 17.04 10.67
CA ALA A 195 5.18 15.68 10.25
C ALA A 195 5.99 15.68 8.95
N LYS A 196 7.05 14.87 8.92
CA LYS A 196 7.90 14.63 7.75
C LYS A 196 7.82 13.17 7.38
N PHE A 197 7.76 12.89 6.09
CA PHE A 197 7.63 11.53 5.60
C PHE A 197 8.46 11.28 4.34
N SER A 198 8.94 10.05 4.22
CA SER A 198 9.46 9.44 2.99
C SER A 198 8.95 8.01 2.99
N ILE A 199 7.95 7.73 2.15
CA ILE A 199 7.18 6.49 2.23
C ILE A 199 7.32 5.74 0.91
N SER A 200 7.67 4.46 0.98
CA SER A 200 7.78 3.61 -0.19
C SER A 200 6.41 3.34 -0.81
N ILE A 201 6.35 3.37 -2.13
CA ILE A 201 5.15 3.02 -2.90
C ILE A 201 5.13 1.50 -3.08
N ASN A 202 3.98 0.88 -2.79
CA ASN A 202 3.76 -0.57 -2.91
C ASN A 202 3.27 -1.00 -4.30
#